data_AF-T1XJ63-F1
#
_entry.id   AF-T1XJ63-F1
#
_cell.length_a   1.000
_cell.length_b   1.000
_cell.length_c   1.000
_cell.angle_alpha   90.00
_cell.angle_beta   90.00
_cell.angle_gamma   90.00
#
_symmetry.space_group_name_H-M   'P 1'
#
loop_
_entity.id
_entity.type
_entity.pdbx_description
1 polymer ?
#
loop_
_entity_poly.entity_id
_entity_poly.type
_entity_poly.pdbx_seq_one_letter_code
_entity_poly.pdbx_strand_id
1 'polypeptide(L)'
;MNIRSNSMMALACLALATLSAPAAADGESAPRGARHPASQRHSAPMTTAPQKPGGAGVKLEYRLDATPQLGQATPVVLQFDGVTEADGATVRLSADKGLTLQGSSTIALPAGKRTTATVIVVSEAEGLAYLNVFIKQGGASSAVSVPIQTGTAAPALKSSGEMKSTPGGDSIITMPVK
;
A
#
# COMPACT_ATOMS: atom_id res chain seq x y z
N MET A 1 -54.43 8.71 -17.95
CA MET A 1 -53.77 9.88 -17.32
C MET A 1 -52.29 9.84 -17.71
N ASN A 2 -51.81 10.90 -18.40
CA ASN A 2 -50.42 11.31 -18.66
C ASN A 2 -49.59 10.69 -19.82
N ILE A 3 -49.86 11.26 -21.01
CA ILE A 3 -49.01 11.85 -22.10
C ILE A 3 -47.48 11.90 -21.82
N ARG A 4 -46.58 11.60 -22.78
CA ARG A 4 -45.89 12.51 -23.77
C ARG A 4 -45.07 11.64 -24.74
N SER A 5 -45.23 11.61 -26.08
CA SER A 5 -45.26 12.61 -27.18
C SER A 5 -43.90 13.20 -27.61
N ASN A 6 -43.40 12.61 -28.71
CA ASN A 6 -42.69 13.10 -29.92
C ASN A 6 -41.60 14.19 -29.90
N SER A 7 -40.41 13.77 -30.39
CA SER A 7 -39.70 14.12 -31.63
C SER A 7 -39.89 15.49 -32.33
N MET A 8 -38.78 15.90 -32.98
CA MET A 8 -38.50 17.01 -33.92
C MET A 8 -38.22 18.39 -33.32
N MET A 9 -37.01 18.92 -33.54
CA MET A 9 -36.73 19.80 -34.69
C MET A 9 -35.23 20.14 -34.77
N ALA A 10 -34.65 20.00 -35.97
CA ALA A 10 -33.35 20.54 -36.31
C ALA A 10 -33.49 22.02 -36.67
N LEU A 11 -32.52 22.86 -36.32
CA LEU A 11 -32.28 24.11 -37.04
C LEU A 11 -30.78 24.46 -36.97
N ALA A 12 -30.14 24.41 -38.14
CA ALA A 12 -28.82 24.92 -38.39
C ALA A 12 -28.91 26.43 -38.67
N CYS A 13 -28.06 27.23 -38.02
CA CYS A 13 -27.80 28.62 -38.42
C CYS A 13 -26.29 28.86 -38.42
N LEU A 14 -25.75 28.96 -39.62
CA LEU A 14 -24.41 29.43 -39.94
C LEU A 14 -24.44 30.97 -39.89
N ALA A 15 -23.52 31.61 -39.16
CA ALA A 15 -23.29 33.05 -39.28
C ALA A 15 -21.80 33.36 -39.13
N LEU A 16 -21.18 33.75 -40.25
CA LEU A 16 -19.89 34.43 -40.33
C LEU A 16 -20.05 35.87 -39.82
N ALA A 17 -19.11 36.33 -38.99
CA ALA A 17 -18.76 37.74 -38.92
C ALA A 17 -17.30 37.93 -38.48
N THR A 18 -16.52 38.52 -39.37
CA THR A 18 -15.16 39.05 -39.19
C THR A 18 -15.18 40.43 -38.52
N LEU A 19 -14.25 40.74 -37.61
CA LEU A 19 -13.31 41.89 -37.69
C LEU A 19 -12.42 42.06 -36.42
N SER A 20 -11.11 42.06 -36.65
CA SER A 20 -10.05 43.02 -36.23
C SER A 20 -10.01 43.65 -34.82
N ALA A 21 -8.89 43.43 -34.09
CA ALA A 21 -7.93 44.49 -33.69
C ALA A 21 -6.72 43.89 -32.90
N PRO A 22 -5.51 44.48 -33.00
CA PRO A 22 -4.30 44.02 -32.31
C PRO A 22 -4.11 44.72 -30.95
N ALA A 23 -3.54 44.02 -29.97
CA ALA A 23 -2.96 44.63 -28.78
C ALA A 23 -1.66 43.89 -28.44
N ALA A 24 -0.55 44.57 -28.69
CA ALA A 24 0.77 44.15 -28.25
C ALA A 24 1.01 44.72 -26.85
N ALA A 25 1.16 43.84 -25.86
CA ALA A 25 1.97 44.02 -24.66
C ALA A 25 1.73 42.82 -23.73
N ASP A 26 2.71 41.93 -23.59
CA ASP A 26 3.18 41.59 -22.25
C ASP A 26 4.55 40.92 -22.32
N GLY A 27 5.38 41.21 -21.31
CA GLY A 27 6.77 40.82 -21.25
C GLY A 27 6.95 39.31 -21.08
N GLU A 28 7.69 38.69 -22.00
CA GLU A 28 8.13 37.30 -21.87
C GLU A 28 9.13 37.20 -20.71
N SER A 29 8.64 36.80 -19.54
CA SER A 29 9.49 36.34 -18.45
C SER A 29 10.08 34.97 -18.82
N ALA A 30 11.40 34.91 -18.81
CA ALA A 30 12.19 33.70 -19.04
C ALA A 30 11.66 32.49 -18.25
N PRO A 31 11.49 31.30 -18.85
CA PRO A 31 11.22 30.11 -18.07
C PRO A 31 12.54 29.60 -17.48
N ARG A 32 12.84 30.01 -16.23
CA ARG A 32 13.62 29.16 -15.32
C ARG A 32 12.74 28.00 -14.88
N GLY A 33 12.49 27.07 -15.80
CA GLY A 33 12.03 25.73 -15.48
C GLY A 33 13.21 24.95 -14.94
N ALA A 34 13.57 25.15 -13.68
CA ALA A 34 14.39 24.20 -12.96
C ALA A 34 13.64 22.88 -12.97
N ARG A 35 14.02 21.97 -13.88
CA ARG A 35 13.72 20.55 -13.74
C ARG A 35 14.36 20.13 -12.43
N HIS A 36 13.60 20.15 -11.35
CA HIS A 36 13.87 19.25 -10.25
C HIS A 36 13.76 17.85 -10.87
N PRO A 37 14.85 17.07 -10.97
CA PRO A 37 14.67 15.65 -11.13
C PRO A 37 13.86 15.24 -9.91
N ALA A 38 12.62 14.81 -10.13
CA ALA A 38 11.89 14.07 -9.13
C ALA A 38 12.78 12.87 -8.82
N SER A 39 13.53 12.96 -7.71
CA SER A 39 14.34 11.87 -7.23
C SER A 39 13.41 10.68 -7.15
N GLN A 40 13.57 9.73 -8.07
CA GLN A 40 12.94 8.43 -8.00
C GLN A 40 13.52 7.79 -6.74
N ARG A 41 12.91 8.11 -5.59
CA ARG A 41 13.13 7.39 -4.35
C ARG A 41 12.78 5.97 -4.71
N HIS A 42 13.79 5.12 -4.83
CA HIS A 42 13.60 3.70 -5.03
C HIS A 42 12.73 3.24 -3.86
N SER A 43 11.45 3.00 -4.13
CA SER A 43 10.56 2.39 -3.16
C SER A 43 11.18 1.06 -2.77
N ALA A 44 11.14 0.71 -1.49
CA ALA A 44 11.61 -0.59 -1.04
C ALA A 44 10.94 -1.72 -1.86
N PRO A 45 11.57 -2.91 -1.97
CA PRO A 45 10.88 -4.06 -2.56
C PRO A 45 9.63 -4.42 -1.74
N MET A 46 8.63 -5.02 -2.39
CA MET A 46 7.48 -5.57 -1.68
C MET A 46 7.82 -6.92 -1.05
N THR A 47 7.34 -7.14 0.16
CA THR A 47 7.41 -8.43 0.87
C THR A 47 6.14 -9.23 0.61
N THR A 48 6.27 -10.47 0.12
CA THR A 48 5.13 -11.39 0.01
C THR A 48 4.77 -11.93 1.39
N ALA A 49 3.50 -11.80 1.77
CA ALA A 49 3.01 -12.35 3.02
C ALA A 49 2.89 -13.88 2.94
N PRO A 50 3.23 -14.62 4.03
CA PRO A 50 2.93 -16.05 4.13
C PRO A 50 1.43 -16.31 3.95
N GLN A 51 1.11 -17.36 3.19
CA GLN A 51 -0.28 -17.75 2.93
C GLN A 51 -0.61 -19.09 3.57
N LYS A 52 -1.72 -19.13 4.29
CA LYS A 52 -2.25 -20.39 4.84
C LYS A 52 -2.86 -21.23 3.71
N PRO A 53 -2.51 -22.52 3.59
CA PRO A 53 -3.21 -23.44 2.69
C PRO A 53 -4.71 -23.50 2.98
N GLY A 54 -5.53 -23.45 1.92
CA GLY A 54 -6.99 -23.41 2.01
C GLY A 54 -7.55 -22.13 2.64
N GLY A 55 -6.80 -21.03 2.64
CA GLY A 55 -7.30 -19.71 3.00
C GLY A 55 -8.16 -19.08 1.89
N ALA A 56 -8.42 -17.78 1.98
CA ALA A 56 -9.24 -17.01 1.04
C ALA A 56 -8.71 -16.95 -0.42
N GLY A 57 -7.54 -17.53 -0.73
CA GLY A 57 -6.96 -17.54 -2.09
C GLY A 57 -6.38 -16.20 -2.57
N VAL A 58 -6.62 -15.10 -1.87
CA VAL A 58 -6.10 -13.76 -2.20
C VAL A 58 -4.66 -13.61 -1.74
N LYS A 59 -3.73 -13.33 -2.65
CA LYS A 59 -2.32 -13.03 -2.36
C LYS A 59 -2.19 -11.62 -1.78
N LEU A 60 -1.38 -11.49 -0.73
CA LEU A 60 -1.03 -10.20 -0.13
C LEU A 60 0.49 -9.97 -0.22
N GLU A 61 0.86 -8.79 -0.72
CA GLU A 61 2.20 -8.24 -0.63
C GLU A 61 2.14 -6.92 0.13
N TYR A 62 3.17 -6.60 0.90
CA TYR A 62 3.22 -5.36 1.66
C TYR A 62 4.59 -4.71 1.62
N ARG A 63 4.61 -3.40 1.90
CA ARG A 63 5.83 -2.61 2.05
C ARG A 63 5.60 -1.46 3.01
N LEU A 64 6.62 -1.11 3.77
CA LEU A 64 6.65 0.12 4.55
C LEU A 64 7.38 1.19 3.73
N ASP A 65 6.72 2.31 3.45
CA ASP A 65 7.30 3.43 2.68
C ASP A 65 8.07 4.43 3.57
N ALA A 66 8.11 4.17 4.87
CA ALA A 66 8.94 4.88 5.84
C ALA A 66 9.42 3.92 6.94
N THR A 67 10.54 4.22 7.59
CA THR A 67 10.97 3.53 8.80
C THR A 67 10.02 3.90 9.95
N PRO A 68 9.39 2.93 10.66
CA PRO A 68 8.52 3.25 11.77
C PRO A 68 9.26 3.97 12.89
N GLN A 69 8.69 5.09 13.33
CA GLN A 69 9.20 5.90 14.43
C GLN A 69 8.08 6.17 15.43
N LEU A 70 8.44 6.24 16.72
CA LEU A 70 7.49 6.50 17.79
C LEU A 70 6.76 7.83 17.56
N GLY A 71 5.43 7.80 17.59
CA GLY A 71 4.56 8.95 17.37
C GLY A 71 4.47 9.45 15.92
N GLN A 72 5.16 8.81 14.97
CA GLN A 72 5.17 9.21 13.56
C GLN A 72 4.28 8.32 12.70
N ALA A 73 3.67 8.94 11.70
CA ALA A 73 2.87 8.23 10.70
C ALA A 73 3.78 7.41 9.77
N THR A 74 3.52 6.11 9.72
CA THR A 74 4.18 5.15 8.84
C THR A 74 3.20 4.70 7.76
N PRO A 75 3.45 5.01 6.48
CA PRO A 75 2.65 4.48 5.38
C PRO A 75 3.01 3.01 5.10
N VAL A 76 2.01 2.15 5.10
CA VAL A 76 2.09 0.74 4.75
C VAL A 76 1.32 0.54 3.44
N VAL A 77 2.03 0.21 2.38
CA VAL A 77 1.45 -0.13 1.08
C VAL A 77 1.10 -1.60 1.08
N LEU A 78 -0.16 -1.92 0.81
CA LEU A 78 -0.71 -3.27 0.68
C LEU A 78 -1.12 -3.48 -0.77
N GLN A 79 -0.75 -4.62 -1.34
CA GLN A 79 -1.15 -5.04 -2.67
C GLN A 79 -1.83 -6.40 -2.60
N PHE A 80 -3.03 -6.47 -3.16
CA PHE A 80 -3.87 -7.65 -3.17
C PHE A 80 -4.05 -8.13 -4.61
N ASP A 81 -3.97 -9.45 -4.80
CA ASP A 81 -4.16 -10.09 -6.10
C ASP A 81 -4.85 -11.46 -5.92
N GLY A 82 -5.37 -12.03 -7.01
CA GLY A 82 -5.99 -13.36 -7.00
C GLY A 82 -7.42 -13.39 -6.45
N VAL A 83 -8.16 -12.29 -6.57
CA VAL A 83 -9.60 -12.27 -6.22
C VAL A 83 -10.40 -12.95 -7.33
N THR A 84 -10.99 -14.10 -7.02
CA THR A 84 -11.67 -14.95 -8.02
C THR A 84 -13.19 -14.95 -7.91
N GLU A 85 -13.75 -14.63 -6.75
CA GLU A 85 -15.21 -14.60 -6.56
C GLU A 85 -15.82 -13.39 -7.27
N ALA A 86 -16.98 -13.59 -7.90
CA ALA A 86 -17.67 -12.54 -8.66
C ALA A 86 -18.08 -11.33 -7.79
N ASP A 87 -18.48 -11.57 -6.53
CA ASP A 87 -18.80 -10.52 -5.55
C ASP A 87 -17.55 -9.82 -4.98
N GLY A 88 -16.36 -10.28 -5.37
CA GLY A 88 -15.08 -9.80 -4.88
C GLY A 88 -14.71 -10.35 -3.50
N ALA A 89 -13.77 -9.67 -2.85
CA ALA A 89 -13.31 -9.98 -1.51
C ALA A 89 -13.38 -8.74 -0.62
N THR A 90 -13.42 -8.95 0.69
CA THR A 90 -13.36 -7.87 1.68
C THR A 90 -12.16 -8.07 2.58
N VAL A 91 -11.44 -6.98 2.84
CA VAL A 91 -10.34 -6.92 3.81
C VAL A 91 -10.79 -6.11 5.00
N ARG A 92 -10.53 -6.62 6.19
CA ARG A 92 -10.62 -5.88 7.46
C ARG A 92 -9.24 -5.76 8.09
N LEU A 93 -8.90 -4.56 8.51
CA LEU A 93 -7.64 -4.21 9.13
C LEU A 93 -7.85 -3.98 10.62
N SER A 94 -6.87 -4.37 11.43
CA SER A 94 -6.79 -3.97 12.84
C SER A 94 -5.34 -3.85 13.27
N ALA A 95 -5.07 -2.92 14.18
CA ALA A 95 -3.74 -2.75 14.76
C ALA A 95 -3.69 -3.39 16.15
N ASP A 96 -2.54 -3.97 16.49
CA ASP A 96 -2.26 -4.45 17.85
C ASP A 96 -2.08 -3.29 18.84
N LYS A 97 -2.07 -3.61 20.14
CA LYS A 97 -1.74 -2.63 21.19
C LYS A 97 -0.38 -1.96 20.89
N GLY A 98 -0.31 -0.65 21.05
CA GLY A 98 0.90 0.13 20.74
C GLY A 98 1.01 0.54 19.27
N LEU A 99 0.00 0.25 18.45
CA LEU A 99 -0.13 0.70 17.08
C LEU A 99 -1.55 1.22 16.86
N THR A 100 -1.68 2.40 16.25
CA THR A 100 -2.98 2.98 15.89
C THR A 100 -3.12 3.02 14.38
N LEU A 101 -4.24 2.50 13.89
CA LEU A 101 -4.63 2.55 12.48
C LEU A 101 -5.39 3.84 12.20
N GLN A 102 -4.95 4.61 11.21
CA GLN A 102 -5.66 5.81 10.76
C GLN A 102 -6.52 5.54 9.52
N GLY A 103 -7.67 6.20 9.44
CA GLY A 103 -8.58 6.12 8.30
C GLY A 103 -9.47 4.87 8.31
N SER A 104 -9.85 4.42 7.11
CA SER A 104 -10.73 3.26 6.96
C SER A 104 -10.02 1.95 7.28
N SER A 105 -10.67 1.11 8.09
CA SER A 105 -10.21 -0.24 8.43
C SER A 105 -10.77 -1.32 7.52
N THR A 106 -11.52 -0.96 6.47
CA THR A 106 -12.11 -1.92 5.53
C THR A 106 -11.75 -1.54 4.11
N ILE A 107 -11.37 -2.53 3.30
CA ILE A 107 -11.03 -2.36 1.88
C ILE A 107 -11.85 -3.39 1.08
N ALA A 108 -12.56 -2.93 0.05
CA ALA A 108 -13.21 -3.80 -0.92
C ALA A 108 -12.24 -4.15 -2.04
N LEU A 109 -12.17 -5.42 -2.42
CA LEU A 109 -11.32 -5.92 -3.49
C LEU A 109 -12.20 -6.42 -4.64
N PRO A 110 -12.22 -5.74 -5.79
CA PRO A 110 -12.99 -6.18 -6.94
C PRO A 110 -12.45 -7.49 -7.54
N ALA A 111 -13.35 -8.31 -8.08
CA ALA A 111 -13.01 -9.55 -8.79
C ALA A 111 -12.05 -9.31 -9.97
N GLY A 112 -11.04 -10.18 -10.13
CA GLY A 112 -10.12 -10.18 -11.26
C GLY A 112 -9.21 -8.95 -11.36
N LYS A 113 -9.17 -8.08 -10.33
CA LYS A 113 -8.35 -6.87 -10.33
C LYS A 113 -7.33 -6.90 -9.21
N ARG A 114 -6.09 -6.56 -9.56
CA ARG A 114 -5.08 -6.18 -8.56
C ARG A 114 -5.49 -4.87 -7.90
N THR A 115 -5.47 -4.85 -6.58
CA THR A 115 -5.85 -3.68 -5.77
C THR A 115 -4.67 -3.26 -4.90
N THR A 116 -4.29 -1.99 -4.95
CA THR A 116 -3.26 -1.41 -4.08
C THR A 116 -3.90 -0.39 -3.15
N ALA A 117 -3.58 -0.46 -1.87
CA ALA A 117 -4.05 0.46 -0.85
C ALA A 117 -2.88 0.92 0.03
N THR A 118 -2.86 2.20 0.39
CA THR A 118 -1.90 2.73 1.36
C THR A 118 -2.64 2.98 2.67
N VAL A 119 -2.16 2.34 3.72
CA VAL A 119 -2.70 2.42 5.08
C VAL A 119 -1.73 3.19 5.94
N ILE A 120 -2.23 4.10 6.77
CA ILE A 120 -1.38 4.87 7.68
C ILE A 120 -1.50 4.27 9.08
N VAL A 121 -0.36 3.93 9.68
CA VAL A 121 -0.28 3.50 11.08
C VAL A 121 0.62 4.42 11.89
N VAL A 122 0.33 4.60 13.16
CA VAL A 122 1.16 5.37 14.09
C VAL A 122 1.59 4.45 15.23
N SER A 123 2.89 4.35 15.45
CA SER A 123 3.43 3.60 16.58
C SER A 123 3.33 4.42 17.85
N GLU A 124 2.68 3.87 18.88
CA GLU A 124 2.50 4.50 20.19
C GLU A 124 3.48 3.99 21.24
N ALA A 125 4.19 2.91 20.93
CA ALA A 125 5.25 2.34 21.76
C ALA A 125 6.44 1.88 20.89
N GLU A 126 7.62 1.81 21.49
CA GLU A 126 8.76 1.13 20.88
C GLU A 126 8.56 -0.40 20.89
N GLY A 127 9.22 -1.09 19.97
CA GLY A 127 9.14 -2.54 19.85
C GLY A 127 8.36 -3.02 18.62
N LEU A 128 7.97 -4.29 18.66
CA LEU A 128 7.27 -4.98 17.59
C LEU A 128 5.76 -4.98 17.84
N ALA A 129 5.00 -4.42 16.91
CA ALA A 129 3.54 -4.54 16.85
C ALA A 129 3.14 -5.07 15.46
N TYR A 130 1.89 -5.50 15.31
CA TYR A 130 1.40 -6.01 14.04
C TYR A 130 0.19 -5.22 13.52
N LEU A 131 0.20 -4.96 12.21
CA LEU A 131 -1.00 -4.67 11.45
C LEU A 131 -1.60 -5.99 10.99
N ASN A 132 -2.77 -6.34 11.52
CA ASN A 132 -3.48 -7.55 11.17
C ASN A 132 -4.42 -7.29 9.99
N VAL A 133 -4.34 -8.18 8.99
CA VAL A 133 -5.08 -8.12 7.74
C VAL A 133 -5.93 -9.38 7.63
N PHE A 134 -7.24 -9.23 7.75
CA PHE A 134 -8.21 -10.31 7.62
C PHE A 134 -8.89 -10.23 6.28
N ILE A 135 -8.78 -11.27 5.45
CA ILE A 135 -9.34 -11.30 4.11
C ILE A 135 -10.46 -12.33 4.07
N LYS A 136 -11.62 -11.94 3.53
CA LYS A 136 -12.78 -12.81 3.33
C LYS A 136 -13.19 -12.83 1.87
N GLN A 137 -13.40 -14.02 1.34
CA GLN A 137 -13.83 -14.25 -0.04
C GLN A 137 -14.54 -15.61 -0.10
N GLY A 138 -15.72 -15.67 -0.73
CA GLY A 138 -16.39 -16.95 -1.03
C GLY A 138 -16.62 -17.87 0.18
N GLY A 139 -16.85 -17.30 1.36
CA GLY A 139 -16.96 -18.03 2.63
C GLY A 139 -15.63 -18.47 3.26
N ALA A 140 -14.51 -18.41 2.53
CA ALA A 140 -13.17 -18.66 3.06
C ALA A 140 -12.59 -17.40 3.72
N SER A 141 -11.65 -17.61 4.65
CA SER A 141 -10.97 -16.53 5.38
C SER A 141 -9.47 -16.77 5.50
N SER A 142 -8.69 -15.68 5.41
CA SER A 142 -7.26 -15.64 5.70
C SER A 142 -6.96 -14.55 6.73
N ALA A 143 -5.92 -14.76 7.55
CA ALA A 143 -5.37 -13.75 8.44
C ALA A 143 -3.86 -13.66 8.21
N VAL A 144 -3.35 -12.44 8.08
CA VAL A 144 -1.93 -12.13 7.90
C VAL A 144 -1.55 -11.03 8.88
N SER A 145 -0.38 -11.15 9.50
CA SER A 145 0.18 -10.11 10.36
C SER A 145 1.39 -9.48 9.67
N VAL A 146 1.31 -8.16 9.48
CA VAL A 146 2.39 -7.33 8.92
C VAL A 146 3.19 -6.74 10.09
N PRO A 147 4.48 -7.09 10.25
CA PRO A 147 5.28 -6.61 11.37
C PRO A 147 5.63 -5.13 11.20
N ILE A 148 5.39 -4.34 12.24
CA ILE A 148 5.78 -2.93 12.35
C ILE A 148 6.78 -2.82 13.49
N GLN A 149 8.06 -2.74 13.13
CA GLN A 149 9.15 -2.61 14.09
C GLN A 149 9.49 -1.13 14.32
N THR A 150 9.29 -0.65 15.53
CA THR A 150 9.55 0.75 15.92
C THR A 150 10.77 0.83 16.84
N GLY A 151 11.66 1.79 16.59
CA GLY A 151 12.89 1.97 17.34
C GLY A 151 13.97 0.92 17.01
N THR A 152 15.06 0.91 17.77
CA THR A 152 16.22 0.03 17.53
C THR A 152 16.01 -1.40 18.02
N ALA A 153 14.83 -1.72 18.52
CA ALA A 153 14.45 -3.08 18.92
C ALA A 153 14.24 -3.99 17.70
N ALA A 154 15.10 -3.95 16.69
CA ALA A 154 15.11 -4.95 15.65
C ALA A 154 15.03 -6.33 16.31
N PRO A 155 14.10 -7.22 15.92
CA PRO A 155 14.15 -8.59 16.37
C PRO A 155 15.50 -9.09 15.89
N ALA A 156 16.42 -9.32 16.82
CA ALA A 156 17.58 -10.12 16.53
C ALA A 156 17.04 -11.51 16.23
N LEU A 157 16.63 -11.74 14.97
CA LEU A 157 16.61 -13.06 14.42
C LEU A 157 18.02 -13.55 14.67
N LYS A 158 18.17 -14.52 15.57
CA LYS A 158 19.43 -15.21 15.81
C LYS A 158 19.73 -16.02 14.55
N SER A 159 20.08 -15.34 13.46
CA SER A 159 20.72 -15.95 12.32
C SER A 159 22.12 -16.30 12.79
N SER A 160 22.49 -17.56 12.63
CA SER A 160 23.70 -18.21 13.13
C SER A 160 23.68 -18.54 14.63
N GLY A 161 23.73 -19.84 14.94
CA GLY A 161 24.39 -20.27 16.17
C GLY A 161 25.81 -19.71 16.16
N GLU A 162 26.28 -19.22 17.31
CA GLU A 162 27.65 -18.73 17.47
C GLU A 162 28.64 -19.77 16.93
N MET A 163 29.20 -19.51 15.76
CA MET A 163 30.39 -20.21 15.29
C MET A 163 31.57 -19.57 16.01
N LYS A 164 31.91 -20.11 17.18
CA LYS A 164 33.15 -19.75 17.86
C LYS A 164 34.30 -20.48 17.16
N SER A 165 35.11 -19.74 16.40
CA SER A 165 36.36 -20.26 15.87
C SER A 165 37.37 -20.40 17.02
N THR A 166 37.98 -21.57 17.13
CA THR A 166 39.17 -21.73 17.99
C THR A 166 40.38 -21.08 17.32
N PRO A 167 41.45 -20.70 18.06
CA PRO A 167 42.66 -20.11 17.48
C PRO A 167 43.39 -20.98 16.43
N GLY A 168 42.92 -22.21 16.18
CA GLY A 168 43.41 -23.14 15.15
C GLY A 168 42.51 -23.29 13.92
N GLY A 169 41.40 -22.55 13.80
CA GLY A 169 40.59 -22.52 12.58
C GLY A 169 39.43 -23.53 12.47
N ASP A 170 39.25 -24.41 13.46
CA ASP A 170 38.10 -25.33 13.47
C ASP A 170 36.88 -24.74 14.18
N SER A 171 35.70 -25.02 13.60
CA SER A 171 34.38 -24.57 14.07
C SER A 171 33.67 -25.67 14.84
N ILE A 172 33.35 -25.42 16.11
CA ILE A 172 32.63 -26.37 16.98
C ILE A 172 31.20 -25.88 17.18
N ILE A 173 30.22 -26.71 16.78
CA ILE A 173 28.80 -26.51 17.12
C ILE A 173 28.58 -27.14 18.51
N THR A 174 28.45 -26.31 19.54
CA THR A 174 28.06 -26.80 20.87
C THR A 174 26.55 -26.75 21.01
N MET A 175 25.89 -27.91 21.07
CA MET A 175 24.48 -28.02 21.45
C MET A 175 24.36 -28.07 22.98
N PRO A 176 23.55 -27.21 23.63
CA PRO A 176 23.28 -27.34 25.05
C PRO A 176 22.35 -28.53 25.33
N VAL A 177 22.66 -29.30 26.37
CA VAL A 177 21.84 -30.42 26.86
C VAL A 177 21.23 -30.02 28.21
N LYS A 178 19.94 -29.68 28.22
CA LYS A 178 18.84 -30.41 28.87
C LYS A 178 17.58 -29.54 28.86
#